data_AF-A0A7X7RKW1-F1
#
_entry.id   AF-A0A7X7RKW1-F1
#
_cell.length_a   1.000
_cell.length_b   1.000
_cell.length_c   1.000
_cell.angle_alpha   90.00
_cell.angle_beta   90.00
_cell.angle_gamma   90.00
#
_symmetry.space_group_name_H-M   'P 1'
#
loop_
_entity.id
_entity.type
_entity.pdbx_description
1 polymer ?
#
loop_
_entity_poly.entity_id
_entity_poly.type
_entity_poly.pdbx_seq_one_letter_code
_entity_poly.pdbx_strand_id
1 'polypeptide(L)' 'PSGGVEGTAADIDIQAKEILHIRKILYDILAKHTGKAAKVIQRDSERDFFMTAEAAKEYHVVDQICLPNSR' A
#
# COMPACT_ATOMS: atom_id res chain seq x y z
N PRO A 1 0.93 6.72 0.88
CA PRO A 1 0.75 8.08 0.32
C PRO A 1 1.75 9.03 0.97
N SER A 2 2.45 9.83 0.17
CA SER A 2 3.25 10.97 0.62
C SER A 2 2.44 12.25 0.42
N GLY A 3 2.52 13.16 1.38
CA GLY A 3 1.86 14.47 1.34
C GLY A 3 2.72 15.50 2.06
N GLY A 4 2.93 16.64 1.42
CA GLY A 4 3.54 17.82 2.04
C GLY A 4 2.44 18.81 2.37
N VAL A 5 2.56 19.51 3.50
CA VAL A 5 1.57 20.49 3.92
C VAL A 5 2.24 21.72 4.52
N GLU A 6 1.72 22.88 4.16
CA GLU A 6 2.16 24.20 4.59
C GLU A 6 0.93 24.99 5.01
N GLY A 7 1.01 25.74 6.12
CA GLY A 7 -0.14 26.46 6.66
C GLY A 7 -0.07 26.64 8.17
N THR A 8 -1.18 27.04 8.78
CA THR A 8 -1.26 27.19 10.23
C THR A 8 -1.18 25.83 10.93
N ALA A 9 -0.88 25.83 12.24
CA ALA A 9 -0.84 24.59 13.01
C ALA A 9 -2.15 23.78 12.93
N ALA A 10 -3.30 24.46 12.83
CA ALA A 10 -4.60 23.81 12.67
C ALA A 10 -4.76 23.14 11.31
N ASP A 11 -4.31 23.78 10.23
CA ASP A 11 -4.35 23.22 8.88
C ASP A 11 -3.44 21.98 8.79
N ILE A 12 -2.25 22.06 9.41
CA ILE A 12 -1.31 20.95 9.47
C ILE A 12 -1.93 19.74 10.18
N ASP A 13 -2.60 19.95 11.32
CA ASP A 13 -3.25 18.88 12.09
C ASP A 13 -4.40 18.20 11.31
N ILE A 14 -5.27 19.00 10.67
CA ILE A 14 -6.37 18.47 9.85
C ILE A 14 -5.82 17.61 8.71
N GLN A 15 -4.80 18.09 8.01
CA GLN A 15 -4.23 17.39 6.88
C GLN A 15 -3.46 16.13 7.30
N ALA A 16 -2.76 16.17 8.43
CA ALA A 16 -2.11 14.99 8.99
C ALA A 16 -3.15 13.88 9.30
N LYS A 17 -4.29 14.25 9.90
CA LYS A 17 -5.40 13.32 10.15
C LYS A 17 -5.96 12.73 8.87
N GLU A 18 -6.12 13.53 7.82
CA GLU A 18 -6.60 13.05 6.52
C GLU A 18 -5.59 12.10 5.84
N ILE A 19 -4.29 12.40 5.91
CA ILE A 19 -3.24 11.49 5.41
C ILE A 19 -3.32 10.14 6.13
N LEU A 20 -3.51 10.12 7.45
CA LEU A 20 -3.66 8.89 8.23
C LEU A 20 -4.95 8.14 7.85
N HIS A 21 -6.05 8.85 7.60
CA HIS A 21 -7.31 8.27 7.15
C HIS A 21 -7.16 7.57 5.80
N ILE A 22 -6.57 8.26 4.81
CA ILE A 22 -6.31 7.71 3.48
C ILE A 22 -5.37 6.51 3.55
N ARG A 23 -4.31 6.57 4.38
CA ARG A 23 -3.42 5.41 4.61
C ARG A 23 -4.19 4.19 5.09
N LYS A 24 -5.09 4.38 6.05
CA LYS A 24 -5.90 3.28 6.59
C LYS A 24 -6.77 2.65 5.50
N ILE A 25 -7.46 3.46 4.69
CA ILE A 25 -8.30 2.97 3.59
C ILE A 25 -7.47 2.12 2.61
N LEU A 26 -6.30 2.62 2.21
CA LEU A 26 -5.42 1.89 1.30
C LEU A 26 -4.97 0.54 1.89
N TYR A 27 -4.62 0.52 3.19
CA TYR A 27 -4.23 -0.71 3.87
C TYR A 27 -5.38 -1.72 3.97
N ASP A 28 -6.59 -1.25 4.25
CA ASP A 28 -7.78 -2.10 4.31
C ASP A 28 -8.11 -2.71 2.94
N ILE A 29 -7.96 -1.94 1.85
CA ILE A 29 -8.14 -2.43 0.47
C ILE A 29 -7.09 -3.50 0.14
N LEU A 30 -5.81 -3.21 0.38
CA LEU A 30 -4.74 -4.16 0.11
C LEU A 30 -4.88 -5.43 0.95
N ALA A 31 -5.24 -5.31 2.22
CA ALA A 31 -5.49 -6.44 3.12
C ALA A 31 -6.62 -7.33 2.58
N LYS A 32 -7.72 -6.73 2.14
CA LYS A 32 -8.87 -7.45 1.56
C LYS A 32 -8.48 -8.24 0.31
N HIS A 33 -7.70 -7.66 -0.59
CA HIS A 33 -7.37 -8.30 -1.87
C HIS A 33 -6.20 -9.29 -1.77
N THR A 34 -5.26 -9.07 -0.86
CA THR A 34 -4.13 -9.99 -0.64
C THR A 34 -4.44 -11.10 0.37
N GLY A 35 -5.56 -11.00 1.09
CA GLY A 35 -5.91 -11.91 2.19
C GLY A 35 -5.02 -11.77 3.43
N LYS A 36 -4.16 -10.75 3.49
CA LYS A 36 -3.26 -10.51 4.62
C LYS A 36 -3.90 -9.60 5.66
N ALA A 37 -3.45 -9.71 6.91
CA ALA A 37 -3.88 -8.80 7.95
C ALA A 37 -3.42 -7.35 7.66
N ALA A 38 -4.27 -6.36 7.95
CA ALA A 38 -3.95 -4.93 7.76
C ALA A 38 -2.64 -4.50 8.44
N LYS A 39 -2.29 -5.12 9.58
CA LYS A 39 -1.02 -4.88 10.29
C LYS A 39 0.22 -5.32 9.48
N VAL A 40 0.10 -6.40 8.71
CA VAL A 40 1.18 -6.87 7.83
C VAL A 40 1.36 -5.88 6.68
N ILE A 41 0.25 -5.49 6.03
CA ILE A 41 0.26 -4.47 4.97
C ILE A 41 0.85 -3.15 5.48
N GLN A 42 0.48 -2.71 6.68
CA GLN A 42 0.98 -1.47 7.27
C GLN A 42 2.50 -1.50 7.45
N ARG A 43 3.04 -2.58 8.03
CA ARG A 43 4.47 -2.76 8.24
C ARG A 43 5.22 -2.80 6.90
N ASP A 44 4.70 -3.58 5.97
CA ASP A 44 5.36 -3.81 4.69
C ASP A 44 5.24 -2.56 3.78
N SER A 45 4.24 -1.70 3.98
CA SER A 45 4.03 -0.44 3.26
C SER A 45 4.50 0.81 4.03
N GLU A 46 5.34 0.64 5.06
CA GLU A 46 5.93 1.77 5.78
C GLU A 46 6.98 2.49 4.93
N ARG A 47 7.66 1.73 4.07
CA ARG A 47 8.59 2.19 3.03
C ARG A 47 8.29 1.50 1.70
N ASP A 48 9.00 1.89 0.66
CA ASP A 48 8.90 1.25 -0.64
C ASP A 48 9.25 -0.24 -0.52
N PHE A 49 8.30 -1.09 -0.90
CA PHE A 49 8.43 -2.54 -0.80
C PHE A 49 8.38 -3.15 -2.19
N PHE A 50 9.57 -3.28 -2.79
CA PHE A 50 9.75 -3.86 -4.11
C PHE A 50 9.60 -5.38 -4.05
N MET A 51 8.94 -5.94 -5.06
CA MET A 51 8.71 -7.38 -5.20
C MET A 51 9.13 -7.83 -6.59
N THR A 52 9.70 -9.02 -6.69
CA THR A 52 9.77 -9.73 -7.98
C THR A 52 8.38 -10.21 -8.39
N ALA A 53 8.23 -10.70 -9.63
CA ALA A 53 6.95 -11.23 -10.09
C ALA A 53 6.49 -12.43 -9.24
N GLU A 54 7.42 -13.29 -8.84
CA GLU A 54 7.19 -14.44 -7.96
C GLU A 54 6.74 -13.98 -6.57
N ALA A 55 7.46 -13.03 -5.98
CA ALA A 55 7.11 -12.47 -4.69
C ALA A 55 5.74 -11.78 -4.72
N ALA A 56 5.40 -11.05 -5.79
CA ALA A 56 4.09 -10.42 -5.96
C ALA A 56 2.96 -11.46 -6.04
N LYS A 57 3.21 -12.61 -6.68
CA LYS A 57 2.25 -13.72 -6.74
C LYS A 57 2.07 -14.40 -5.39
N GLU A 58 3.16 -14.70 -4.68
CA GLU A 58 3.12 -15.25 -3.32
C GLU A 58 2.49 -14.29 -2.30
N TYR A 59 2.65 -13.00 -2.53
CA TYR A 59 2.02 -11.95 -1.74
C TYR A 59 0.53 -11.75 -2.10
N HIS A 60 0.01 -12.45 -3.12
CA HIS A 60 -1.34 -12.31 -3.65
C HIS A 60 -1.67 -10.90 -4.15
N VAL A 61 -0.66 -10.20 -4.68
CA VAL A 61 -0.86 -8.95 -5.43
C VAL A 61 -1.32 -9.26 -6.86
N VAL A 62 -0.87 -10.38 -7.41
CA VAL A 62 -1.22 -10.86 -8.76
C VAL A 62 -1.52 -12.36 -8.73
N ASP A 63 -2.39 -12.82 -9.62
CA ASP A 63 -2.80 -14.23 -9.66
C ASP A 63 -1.82 -15.12 -10.45
N GLN A 64 -1.25 -14.59 -11.55
CA GLN A 64 -0.38 -15.34 -12.46
C GLN A 64 0.71 -14.46 -13.07
N ILE A 65 1.82 -15.10 -13.46
CA ILE A 65 2.94 -14.47 -14.17
C ILE A 65 2.86 -14.91 -15.64
N CYS A 66 2.74 -13.95 -16.55
CA CYS A 66 2.70 -14.23 -17.98
C CYS A 66 4.11 -14.43 -18.52
N LEU A 67 4.42 -15.65 -18.97
CA LEU A 67 5.67 -15.94 -19.66
C LEU A 67 5.55 -15.60 -21.15
N PRO A 68 6.64 -15.17 -21.80
CA PRO A 68 6.64 -14.93 -23.24
C PRO A 68 6.23 -16.20 -23.98
N ASN A 69 5.32 -16.06 -24.94
CA ASN A 69 4.81 -17.19 -25.70
C ASN A 69 5.97 -17.77 -26.51
N SER A 70 6.39 -18.99 -26.15
CA SER A 70 7.47 -19.69 -26.84
C SER A 70 6.89 -20.17 -28.17
N ARG A 71 7.22 -19.45 -29.25
CA ARG A 71 6.92 -19.89 -30.61
C ARG A 71 7.79 -21.07 -31.00
#